data_AF-A0A7X7XY74-F1
#
_entry.id   AF-A0A7X7XY74-F1
#
_cell.length_a   1.000
_cell.length_b   1.000
_cell.length_c   1.000
_cell.angle_alpha   90.00
_cell.angle_beta   90.00
_cell.angle_gamma   90.00
#
_symmetry.space_group_name_H-M   'P 1'
#
loop_
_entity.id
_entity.type
_entity.pdbx_description
1 polymer ?
#
loop_
_entity_poly.entity_id
_entity_poly.type
_entity_poly.pdbx_seq_one_letter_code
_entity_poly.pdbx_strand_id
1 'polypeptide(L)'
;MKKHIIKILIISLLMQMINITVLASSIDIKTAQESFEVANEFLEENLGYFGYFGETNINGDKINEVLAVKGTPAFSDMPIFVYGKEFNASNDAVKNAAIKVIQRPDEKGVPQYRCLGYTYSGDLFANPVFPPDYPSSQNVKTLNGRWVKEPWDYKHPYIQQWIKQRIFVPDRLLRSTGRRDFFAANIVDGPEPQYFSDGGSVEDYVHIIQPPTMHSWGLGIGFYFHNNGQSLRYKTFLLMPFEMLKKDISVQAESIPIGAGAGRKVLVGINIKSTFTEDETADY
;
A
#
# COMPACT_ATOMS: atom_id res chain seq x y z
N MET A 1 -49.21 24.79 0.31
CA MET A 1 -48.63 23.50 0.75
C MET A 1 -47.48 22.99 -0.13
N LYS A 2 -47.67 22.69 -1.43
CA LYS A 2 -46.60 22.16 -2.32
C LYS A 2 -45.30 23.01 -2.36
N LYS A 3 -45.43 24.34 -2.37
CA LYS A 3 -44.27 25.27 -2.41
C LYS A 3 -43.44 25.27 -1.11
N HIS A 4 -44.03 24.87 0.01
CA HIS A 4 -43.34 24.77 1.31
C HIS A 4 -42.69 23.39 1.47
N ILE A 5 -43.34 22.34 0.97
CA ILE A 5 -42.78 20.98 0.92
C ILE A 5 -41.52 20.92 0.05
N ILE A 6 -41.52 21.59 -1.11
CA ILE A 6 -40.32 21.67 -1.98
C ILE A 6 -39.18 22.43 -1.29
N LYS A 7 -39.47 23.52 -0.58
CA LYS A 7 -38.44 24.24 0.20
C LYS A 7 -37.86 23.37 1.32
N ILE A 8 -38.70 22.61 2.03
CA ILE A 8 -38.26 21.71 3.09
C ILE A 8 -37.40 20.57 2.53
N LEU A 9 -37.77 20.01 1.37
CA LEU A 9 -36.98 18.99 0.69
C LEU A 9 -35.62 19.51 0.19
N ILE A 10 -35.58 20.72 -0.39
CA ILE A 10 -34.31 21.35 -0.81
C ILE A 10 -33.43 21.65 0.39
N ILE A 11 -34.00 22.14 1.50
CA ILE A 11 -33.25 22.38 2.75
C ILE A 11 -32.76 21.07 3.36
N SER A 12 -33.56 19.99 3.33
CA SER A 12 -33.16 18.67 3.80
C SER A 12 -32.03 18.06 2.96
N LEU A 13 -32.10 18.21 1.63
CA LEU A 13 -31.04 17.80 0.71
C LEU A 13 -29.77 18.64 0.92
N LEU A 14 -29.90 19.96 1.12
CA LEU A 14 -28.75 20.82 1.43
C LEU A 14 -28.16 20.48 2.80
N MET A 15 -28.96 20.16 3.82
CA MET A 15 -28.45 19.73 5.13
C MET A 15 -27.80 18.33 5.09
N GLN A 16 -28.28 17.42 4.24
CA GLN A 16 -27.59 16.15 3.98
C GLN A 16 -26.25 16.38 3.26
N MET A 17 -26.17 17.33 2.33
CA MET A 17 -24.90 17.72 1.68
C MET A 17 -23.94 18.44 2.64
N ILE A 18 -24.46 19.15 3.66
CA ILE A 18 -23.65 19.79 4.72
C ILE A 18 -23.13 18.74 5.72
N ASN A 19 -23.84 17.64 5.94
CA ASN A 19 -23.36 16.55 6.81
C ASN A 19 -22.34 15.63 6.11
N ILE A 20 -22.22 15.68 4.77
CA ILE A 20 -21.22 14.91 4.01
C ILE A 20 -19.93 15.69 3.79
N THR A 21 -19.83 16.95 4.24
CA THR A 21 -18.51 17.49 4.61
C THR A 21 -18.10 16.93 5.96
N VAL A 22 -17.97 15.60 6.05
CA VAL A 22 -16.92 15.04 6.90
C VAL A 22 -15.67 15.75 6.39
N LEU A 23 -15.00 16.49 7.28
CA LEU A 23 -13.66 16.99 6.99
C LEU A 23 -12.85 15.78 6.53
N ALA A 24 -12.70 15.61 5.22
CA ALA A 24 -11.50 15.05 4.66
C ALA A 24 -10.41 16.07 4.96
N SER A 25 -10.00 16.17 6.22
CA SER A 25 -8.75 16.83 6.55
C SER A 25 -7.69 15.90 5.98
N SER A 26 -7.34 16.08 4.70
CA SER A 26 -6.02 15.69 4.26
C SER A 26 -5.07 16.40 5.22
N ILE A 27 -4.46 15.66 6.13
CA ILE A 27 -3.39 16.22 6.98
C ILE A 27 -2.36 16.78 6.00
N ASP A 28 -2.18 18.11 6.03
CA ASP A 28 -1.23 18.81 5.19
C ASP A 28 0.16 18.65 5.82
N ILE A 29 0.78 17.50 5.55
CA ILE A 29 2.13 17.16 6.02
C ILE A 29 3.12 18.04 5.25
N LYS A 30 3.90 18.85 5.97
CA LYS A 30 4.88 19.80 5.40
C LYS A 30 6.31 19.38 5.67
N THR A 31 6.55 18.64 6.74
CA THR A 31 7.90 18.23 7.16
C THR A 31 7.99 16.73 7.36
N ALA A 32 9.20 16.19 7.27
CA ALA A 32 9.46 14.78 7.58
C ALA A 32 9.09 14.46 9.03
N GLN A 33 9.32 15.40 9.95
CA GLN A 33 8.99 15.26 11.37
C GLN A 33 7.48 15.08 11.58
N GLU A 34 6.65 15.95 10.99
CA GLU A 34 5.18 15.81 11.02
C GLU A 34 4.73 14.46 10.41
N SER A 35 5.40 14.02 9.34
CA SER A 35 5.11 12.72 8.71
C SER A 35 5.38 11.55 9.65
N PHE A 36 6.49 11.59 10.38
CA PHE A 36 6.82 10.56 11.38
C PHE A 36 5.86 10.58 12.56
N GLU A 37 5.47 11.76 13.05
CA GLU A 37 4.55 11.89 14.17
C GLU A 37 3.22 11.18 13.87
N VAL A 38 2.61 11.48 12.73
CA VAL A 38 1.35 10.88 12.30
C VAL A 38 1.51 9.38 12.00
N ALA A 39 2.63 8.99 11.39
CA ALA A 39 2.92 7.58 11.13
C ALA A 39 3.12 6.76 12.41
N ASN A 40 3.81 7.34 13.40
CA ASN A 40 4.10 6.69 14.67
C ASN A 40 2.87 6.64 15.58
N GLU A 41 2.02 7.67 15.58
CA GLU A 41 0.73 7.66 16.28
C GLU A 41 -0.11 6.46 15.81
N PHE A 42 -0.22 6.26 14.48
CA PHE A 42 -0.93 5.11 13.92
C PHE A 42 -0.34 3.77 14.40
N LEU A 43 0.99 3.61 14.37
CA LEU A 43 1.64 2.37 14.80
C LEU A 43 1.56 2.15 16.32
N GLU A 44 1.56 3.22 17.10
CA GLU A 44 1.39 3.17 18.55
C GLU A 44 -0.02 2.71 18.91
N GLU A 45 -1.04 3.34 18.34
CA GLU A 45 -2.45 3.03 18.62
C GLU A 45 -2.82 1.60 18.21
N ASN A 46 -2.30 1.12 17.08
CA ASN A 46 -2.71 -0.17 16.50
C ASN A 46 -1.79 -1.33 16.89
N LEU A 47 -0.51 -1.06 17.20
CA LEU A 47 0.49 -2.12 17.42
C LEU A 47 1.32 -1.94 18.69
N GLY A 48 1.23 -0.79 19.37
CA GLY A 48 2.07 -0.45 20.52
C GLY A 48 3.52 -0.14 20.13
N TYR A 49 3.79 0.25 18.89
CA TYR A 49 5.13 0.64 18.44
C TYR A 49 5.36 2.15 18.57
N PHE A 50 5.99 2.54 19.68
CA PHE A 50 6.34 3.92 19.98
C PHE A 50 7.57 4.38 19.18
N GLY A 51 7.46 5.50 18.48
CA GLY A 51 8.58 6.15 17.81
C GLY A 51 9.31 5.27 16.78
N TYR A 52 8.56 4.45 16.04
CA TYR A 52 9.13 3.49 15.09
C TYR A 52 9.91 4.16 13.96
N PHE A 53 9.35 5.19 13.32
CA PHE A 53 10.02 6.00 12.32
C PHE A 53 10.70 7.22 12.95
N GLY A 54 11.83 7.63 12.38
CA GLY A 54 12.55 8.84 12.78
C GLY A 54 13.52 9.31 11.71
N GLU A 55 14.41 10.24 12.08
CA GLU A 55 15.38 10.87 11.17
C GLU A 55 16.43 9.89 10.60
N THR A 56 16.72 8.81 11.32
CA THR A 56 17.66 7.78 10.89
C THR A 56 17.08 6.37 11.05
N ASN A 57 17.47 5.46 10.16
CA ASN A 57 17.21 4.04 10.34
C ASN A 57 18.11 3.44 11.43
N ILE A 58 17.93 2.16 11.74
CA ILE A 58 18.75 1.45 12.74
C ILE A 58 20.26 1.38 12.42
N ASN A 59 20.65 1.65 11.17
CA ASN A 59 22.03 1.66 10.71
C ASN A 59 22.65 3.07 10.68
N GLY A 60 21.89 4.10 11.06
CA GLY A 60 22.33 5.50 11.03
C GLY A 60 22.19 6.19 9.67
N ASP A 61 21.56 5.56 8.68
CA ASP A 61 21.25 6.21 7.41
C ASP A 61 20.14 7.25 7.60
N LYS A 62 20.32 8.44 7.04
CA LYS A 62 19.34 9.53 7.12
C LYS A 62 18.13 9.31 6.23
N ILE A 63 16.97 9.80 6.66
CA ILE A 63 15.74 9.84 5.88
C ILE A 63 15.91 10.70 4.62
N ASN A 64 15.26 10.31 3.53
CA ASN A 64 14.94 11.20 2.43
C ASN A 64 13.71 12.06 2.77
N GLU A 65 13.94 13.30 3.23
CA GLU A 65 12.89 14.21 3.68
C GLU A 65 11.84 14.50 2.59
N VAL A 66 12.25 14.58 1.32
CA VAL A 66 11.32 14.83 0.20
C VAL A 66 10.33 13.68 0.06
N LEU A 67 10.83 12.44 0.08
CA LEU A 67 10.00 11.25 -0.01
C LEU A 67 9.12 11.06 1.23
N ALA A 68 9.63 11.42 2.41
CA ALA A 68 8.87 11.36 3.66
C ALA A 68 7.67 12.31 3.67
N VAL A 69 7.66 13.37 2.84
CA VAL A 69 6.55 14.31 2.75
C VAL A 69 5.67 14.06 1.53
N LYS A 70 6.28 13.85 0.36
CA LYS A 70 5.57 13.85 -0.94
C LYS A 70 5.66 12.54 -1.70
N GLY A 71 6.47 11.59 -1.26
CA GLY A 71 6.74 10.36 -2.01
C GLY A 71 7.09 10.62 -3.47
N THR A 72 6.51 9.82 -4.37
CA THR A 72 6.60 10.00 -5.82
C THR A 72 5.23 9.72 -6.46
N PRO A 73 5.03 10.00 -7.76
CA PRO A 73 3.78 9.68 -8.45
C PRO A 73 3.43 8.18 -8.40
N ALA A 74 4.43 7.30 -8.28
CA ALA A 74 4.20 5.86 -8.13
C ALA A 74 3.55 5.48 -6.79
N PHE A 75 3.57 6.40 -5.83
CA PHE A 75 2.95 6.29 -4.50
C PHE A 75 1.86 7.36 -4.34
N SER A 76 1.23 7.78 -5.44
CA SER A 76 0.16 8.80 -5.43
C SER A 76 0.55 10.11 -4.73
N ASP A 77 1.82 10.47 -4.81
CA ASP A 77 2.41 11.64 -4.13
C ASP A 77 2.16 11.66 -2.61
N MET A 78 2.07 10.47 -1.98
CA MET A 78 1.95 10.29 -0.54
C MET A 78 3.28 9.84 0.09
N PRO A 79 3.52 10.17 1.37
CA PRO A 79 4.71 9.80 2.11
C PRO A 79 5.18 8.33 1.93
N ILE A 80 6.50 8.18 1.79
CA ILE A 80 7.21 6.92 2.00
C ILE A 80 8.45 7.16 2.85
N PHE A 81 8.73 6.25 3.77
CA PHE A 81 9.90 6.35 4.62
C PHE A 81 11.05 5.56 4.02
N VAL A 82 12.04 6.28 3.50
CA VAL A 82 13.17 5.69 2.79
C VAL A 82 14.45 6.35 3.29
N TYR A 83 15.43 5.53 3.64
CA TYR A 83 16.67 5.94 4.28
C TYR A 83 17.88 5.66 3.39
N GLY A 84 18.93 6.46 3.53
CA GLY A 84 20.19 6.26 2.82
C GLY A 84 20.12 6.64 1.34
N LYS A 85 20.98 6.02 0.52
CA LYS A 85 21.15 6.36 -0.90
C LYS A 85 20.66 5.24 -1.81
N GLU A 86 19.99 5.60 -2.91
CA GLU A 86 19.48 4.69 -3.94
C GLU A 86 20.57 3.79 -4.50
N PHE A 87 21.76 4.37 -4.75
CA PHE A 87 22.91 3.65 -5.30
C PHE A 87 23.37 2.51 -4.37
N ASN A 88 23.51 2.79 -3.07
CA ASN A 88 23.97 1.79 -2.10
C ASN A 88 22.96 0.66 -1.97
N ALA A 89 21.68 1.00 -1.79
CA ALA A 89 20.61 0.02 -1.67
C ALA A 89 20.49 -0.82 -2.95
N SER A 90 20.60 -0.20 -4.13
CA SER A 90 20.53 -0.92 -5.41
C SER A 90 21.72 -1.86 -5.61
N ASN A 91 22.92 -1.47 -5.17
CA ASN A 91 24.11 -2.32 -5.19
C ASN A 91 23.94 -3.51 -4.24
N ASP A 92 23.38 -3.30 -3.06
CA ASP A 92 23.07 -4.35 -2.09
C ASP A 92 22.02 -5.33 -2.61
N ALA A 93 20.98 -4.82 -3.28
CA ALA A 93 19.90 -5.61 -3.88
C ALA A 93 20.40 -6.62 -4.92
N VAL A 94 21.53 -6.35 -5.57
CA VAL A 94 22.09 -7.25 -6.59
C VAL A 94 23.19 -8.17 -6.07
N LYS A 95 23.61 -8.09 -4.80
CA LYS A 95 24.74 -8.90 -4.26
C LYS A 95 24.59 -10.40 -4.51
N ASN A 96 23.43 -10.98 -4.16
CA ASN A 96 23.14 -12.40 -4.38
C ASN A 96 22.13 -12.63 -5.53
N ALA A 97 21.76 -11.59 -6.27
CA ALA A 97 20.86 -11.72 -7.42
C ALA A 97 21.57 -12.35 -8.62
N ALA A 98 20.84 -13.10 -9.44
CA ALA A 98 21.35 -13.55 -10.74
C ALA A 98 21.61 -12.38 -11.71
N ILE A 99 20.75 -11.35 -11.66
CA ILE A 99 20.85 -10.15 -12.50
C ILE A 99 21.52 -9.03 -11.72
N LYS A 100 22.67 -8.55 -12.23
CA LYS A 100 23.51 -7.53 -11.58
C LYS A 100 23.23 -6.10 -12.05
N VAL A 101 21.97 -5.76 -12.31
CA VAL A 101 21.58 -4.44 -12.82
C VAL A 101 21.03 -3.59 -11.69
N ILE A 102 21.71 -2.46 -11.42
CA ILE A 102 21.36 -1.52 -10.35
C ILE A 102 20.50 -0.34 -10.83
N GLN A 103 20.51 -0.03 -12.13
CA GLN A 103 19.80 1.09 -12.73
C GLN A 103 19.38 0.78 -14.18
N ARG A 104 18.21 1.25 -14.60
CA ARG A 104 17.69 1.17 -15.98
C ARG A 104 16.90 2.43 -16.32
N PRO A 105 16.88 2.89 -17.58
CA PRO A 105 15.99 3.98 -17.98
C PRO A 105 14.52 3.54 -17.92
N ASP A 106 13.63 4.45 -17.53
CA ASP A 106 12.18 4.30 -17.72
C ASP A 106 11.78 4.53 -19.20
N GLU A 107 10.48 4.48 -19.48
CA GLU A 107 9.92 4.70 -20.83
C GLU A 107 10.29 6.07 -21.44
N LYS A 108 10.62 7.06 -20.61
CA LYS A 108 11.04 8.41 -21.03
C LYS A 108 12.56 8.56 -21.07
N GLY A 109 13.32 7.50 -20.80
CA GLY A 109 14.77 7.52 -20.79
C GLY A 109 15.38 7.99 -19.47
N VAL A 110 14.59 8.26 -18.43
CA VAL A 110 15.11 8.76 -17.14
C VAL A 110 15.67 7.57 -16.35
N PRO A 111 16.93 7.63 -15.87
CA PRO A 111 17.52 6.52 -15.12
C PRO A 111 16.82 6.25 -13.78
N GLN A 112 16.28 5.05 -13.62
CA GLN A 112 15.63 4.54 -12.41
C GLN A 112 16.52 3.53 -11.69
N TYR A 113 16.83 3.78 -10.42
CA TYR A 113 17.52 2.82 -9.56
C TYR A 113 16.59 1.67 -9.16
N ARG A 114 17.16 0.48 -8.88
CA ARG A 114 16.41 -0.70 -8.44
C ARG A 114 15.74 -0.53 -7.08
N CYS A 115 16.38 0.21 -6.19
CA CYS A 115 15.89 0.54 -4.86
C CYS A 115 15.91 2.06 -4.67
N LEU A 116 14.94 2.57 -3.91
CA LEU A 116 14.89 3.97 -3.49
C LEU A 116 15.79 4.22 -2.25
N GLY A 117 16.15 3.16 -1.54
CA GLY A 117 16.96 3.23 -0.33
C GLY A 117 16.68 2.04 0.56
N TYR A 118 16.74 2.27 1.88
CA TYR A 118 16.49 1.27 2.92
C TYR A 118 15.24 1.62 3.73
N THR A 119 14.64 0.64 4.40
CA THR A 119 13.60 0.84 5.42
C THR A 119 14.22 1.29 6.75
N TYR A 120 13.38 1.64 7.72
CA TYR A 120 13.83 1.87 9.11
C TYR A 120 14.63 0.69 9.68
N SER A 121 14.25 -0.54 9.32
CA SER A 121 14.88 -1.78 9.78
C SER A 121 16.16 -2.16 9.03
N GLY A 122 16.57 -1.35 8.05
CA GLY A 122 17.71 -1.62 7.17
C GLY A 122 17.42 -2.61 6.05
N ASP A 123 16.15 -2.97 5.82
CA ASP A 123 15.72 -3.77 4.67
C ASP A 123 15.80 -2.95 3.38
N LEU A 124 15.81 -3.61 2.24
CA LEU A 124 15.86 -2.94 0.94
C LEU A 124 14.47 -2.44 0.51
N PHE A 125 14.35 -1.13 0.24
CA PHE A 125 13.13 -0.54 -0.29
C PHE A 125 13.17 -0.49 -1.82
N ALA A 126 12.50 -1.44 -2.48
CA ALA A 126 12.48 -1.51 -3.94
C ALA A 126 11.77 -0.31 -4.58
N ASN A 127 12.23 0.07 -5.77
CA ASN A 127 11.60 1.10 -6.58
C ASN A 127 10.53 0.47 -7.49
N PRO A 128 9.23 0.75 -7.31
CA PRO A 128 8.18 0.15 -8.13
C PRO A 128 8.23 0.58 -9.60
N VAL A 129 8.87 1.72 -9.92
CA VAL A 129 9.04 2.16 -11.32
C VAL A 129 10.26 1.54 -11.99
N PHE A 130 11.08 0.77 -11.26
CA PHE A 130 12.21 0.09 -11.86
C PHE A 130 11.71 -0.93 -12.90
N PRO A 131 12.18 -0.86 -14.16
CA PRO A 131 11.73 -1.77 -15.20
C PRO A 131 11.94 -3.24 -14.80
N PRO A 132 10.92 -4.10 -14.95
CA PRO A 132 11.01 -5.47 -14.50
C PRO A 132 12.14 -6.20 -15.24
N ASP A 133 12.80 -7.13 -14.55
CA ASP A 133 13.88 -7.91 -15.15
C ASP A 133 13.39 -8.81 -16.30
N TYR A 134 12.07 -9.06 -16.37
CA TYR A 134 11.39 -9.86 -17.38
C TYR A 134 10.08 -9.18 -17.81
N PRO A 135 9.55 -9.45 -19.03
CA PRO A 135 8.33 -8.81 -19.52
C PRO A 135 7.11 -9.03 -18.61
N SER A 136 6.28 -7.99 -18.46
CA SER A 136 5.07 -7.98 -17.61
C SER A 136 3.99 -8.99 -18.01
N SER A 137 4.07 -9.59 -19.20
CA SER A 137 3.23 -10.74 -19.57
C SER A 137 3.47 -11.96 -18.66
N GLN A 138 4.61 -12.01 -17.95
CA GLN A 138 4.85 -12.91 -16.82
C GLN A 138 4.21 -12.41 -15.52
N ASN A 139 2.96 -11.93 -15.59
CA ASN A 139 2.17 -11.51 -14.43
C ASN A 139 2.00 -12.68 -13.45
N VAL A 140 1.63 -12.39 -12.20
CA VAL A 140 1.35 -13.38 -11.15
C VAL A 140 0.50 -14.57 -11.64
N LYS A 141 -0.43 -14.31 -12.58
CA LYS A 141 -1.27 -15.28 -13.29
C LYS A 141 -0.54 -16.34 -14.11
N THR A 142 0.70 -16.07 -14.51
CA THR A 142 1.60 -16.94 -15.27
C THR A 142 2.83 -17.37 -14.47
N LEU A 143 3.00 -16.82 -13.25
CA LEU A 143 3.97 -17.31 -12.29
C LEU A 143 3.45 -18.65 -11.74
N ASN A 144 3.59 -19.72 -12.53
CA ASN A 144 3.60 -21.11 -12.07
C ASN A 144 4.84 -21.39 -11.18
N GLY A 145 5.27 -20.39 -10.41
CA GLY A 145 6.36 -20.48 -9.47
C GLY A 145 5.84 -20.97 -8.13
N ARG A 146 6.63 -21.82 -7.46
CA ARG A 146 6.32 -22.21 -6.08
C ARG A 146 6.71 -21.06 -5.17
N TRP A 147 5.71 -20.34 -4.67
CA TRP A 147 5.91 -19.27 -3.70
C TRP A 147 6.57 -19.84 -2.44
N VAL A 148 7.47 -19.06 -1.86
CA VAL A 148 8.15 -19.42 -0.61
C VAL A 148 7.23 -19.01 0.53
N LYS A 149 6.67 -20.01 1.22
CA LYS A 149 5.92 -19.82 2.45
C LYS A 149 6.87 -19.37 3.58
N GLU A 150 6.42 -18.43 4.40
CA GLU A 150 7.16 -17.89 5.55
C GLU A 150 8.59 -17.43 5.20
N PRO A 151 8.76 -16.53 4.21
CA PRO A 151 10.09 -16.18 3.69
C PRO A 151 11.02 -15.58 4.76
N TRP A 152 10.47 -15.04 5.84
CA TRP A 152 11.24 -14.53 7.00
C TRP A 152 11.96 -15.62 7.80
N ASP A 153 11.62 -16.90 7.65
CA ASP A 153 12.32 -18.04 8.27
C ASP A 153 13.26 -18.76 7.28
N TYR A 154 13.23 -18.37 6.01
CA TYR A 154 13.92 -19.09 4.95
C TYR A 154 15.42 -18.76 4.91
N LYS A 155 16.26 -19.78 5.18
CA LYS A 155 17.72 -19.65 5.26
C LYS A 155 18.39 -19.64 3.88
N HIS A 156 18.05 -18.67 3.04
CA HIS A 156 18.67 -18.47 1.74
C HIS A 156 19.33 -17.09 1.66
N PRO A 157 20.62 -16.98 1.26
CA PRO A 157 21.34 -15.70 1.24
C PRO A 157 20.63 -14.62 0.42
N TYR A 158 19.99 -15.01 -0.68
CA TYR A 158 19.21 -14.08 -1.49
C TYR A 158 17.92 -13.59 -0.81
N ILE A 159 17.29 -14.35 0.09
CA ILE A 159 16.13 -13.86 0.85
C ILE A 159 16.60 -12.99 2.01
N GLN A 160 17.62 -13.45 2.74
CA GLN A 160 18.19 -12.76 3.90
C GLN A 160 18.91 -11.45 3.56
N GLN A 161 19.20 -11.16 2.29
CA GLN A 161 19.65 -9.82 1.91
C GLN A 161 18.51 -8.79 1.87
N TRP A 162 17.27 -9.23 1.61
CA TRP A 162 16.10 -8.36 1.58
C TRP A 162 15.39 -8.30 2.92
N ILE A 163 15.30 -9.43 3.63
CA ILE A 163 14.64 -9.54 4.93
C ILE A 163 15.71 -9.66 6.02
N LYS A 164 15.87 -8.60 6.80
CA LYS A 164 16.78 -8.49 7.95
C LYS A 164 16.05 -8.69 9.26
N GLN A 165 14.78 -8.31 9.33
CA GLN A 165 14.01 -8.32 10.57
C GLN A 165 12.67 -9.02 10.43
N ARG A 166 12.11 -9.41 11.58
CA ARG A 166 10.85 -10.17 11.70
C ARG A 166 9.81 -9.36 12.49
N ILE A 167 9.64 -8.09 12.14
CA ILE A 167 8.81 -7.17 12.93
C ILE A 167 7.32 -7.44 12.67
N PHE A 168 6.91 -7.52 11.41
CA PHE A 168 5.50 -7.59 11.01
C PHE A 168 5.12 -8.98 10.48
N VAL A 169 5.49 -10.03 11.23
CA VAL A 169 5.08 -11.41 10.89
C VAL A 169 3.63 -11.67 11.34
N PRO A 170 2.85 -12.52 10.63
CA PRO A 170 1.41 -12.67 10.85
C PRO A 170 1.02 -13.02 12.29
N ASP A 171 1.76 -13.92 12.95
CA ASP A 171 1.49 -14.31 14.33
C ASP A 171 1.67 -13.16 15.32
N ARG A 172 2.58 -12.22 15.03
CA ARG A 172 2.74 -11.03 15.87
C ARG A 172 1.61 -10.05 15.63
N LEU A 173 1.23 -9.83 14.37
CA LEU A 173 0.09 -8.98 14.01
C LEU A 173 -1.21 -9.49 14.63
N LEU A 174 -1.45 -10.81 14.63
CA LEU A 174 -2.60 -11.41 15.29
C LEU A 174 -2.64 -11.11 16.79
N ARG A 175 -1.50 -11.19 17.48
CA ARG A 175 -1.42 -10.89 18.92
C ARG A 175 -1.65 -9.41 19.23
N SER A 176 -1.20 -8.51 18.36
CA SER A 176 -1.32 -7.06 18.57
C SER A 176 -2.66 -6.50 18.13
N THR A 177 -3.25 -7.02 17.05
CA THR A 177 -4.41 -6.43 16.36
C THR A 177 -5.65 -7.31 16.35
N GLY A 178 -5.52 -8.60 16.72
CA GLY A 178 -6.57 -9.60 16.50
C GLY A 178 -6.66 -10.10 15.06
N ARG A 179 -5.85 -9.56 14.13
CA ARG A 179 -5.86 -9.91 12.70
C ARG A 179 -4.48 -10.35 12.20
N ARG A 180 -4.44 -11.52 11.55
CA ARG A 180 -3.21 -11.99 10.85
C ARG A 180 -2.90 -11.15 9.62
N ASP A 181 -3.94 -10.75 8.91
CA ASP A 181 -3.93 -10.07 7.63
C ASP A 181 -3.94 -8.54 7.77
N PHE A 182 -3.73 -7.99 8.97
CA PHE A 182 -3.90 -6.56 9.28
C PHE A 182 -3.26 -5.62 8.24
N PHE A 183 -2.03 -5.93 7.80
CA PHE A 183 -1.38 -5.19 6.71
C PHE A 183 -1.53 -5.86 5.34
N ALA A 184 -1.77 -7.16 5.28
CA ALA A 184 -1.95 -7.86 4.02
C ALA A 184 -3.22 -7.40 3.28
N ALA A 185 -4.24 -6.96 4.01
CA ALA A 185 -5.44 -6.34 3.47
C ALA A 185 -5.16 -5.07 2.64
N ASN A 186 -4.03 -4.39 2.88
CA ASN A 186 -3.63 -3.19 2.17
C ASN A 186 -2.79 -3.48 0.91
N ILE A 187 -2.48 -4.74 0.61
CA ILE A 187 -1.64 -5.11 -0.53
C ILE A 187 -2.36 -4.82 -1.85
N VAL A 188 -1.72 -4.01 -2.70
CA VAL A 188 -2.17 -3.79 -4.08
C VAL A 188 -1.70 -4.94 -4.97
N ASP A 189 -2.64 -5.53 -5.71
CA ASP A 189 -2.39 -6.62 -6.66
C ASP A 189 -1.60 -7.80 -6.06
N GLY A 190 -2.03 -8.23 -4.87
CA GLY A 190 -1.44 -9.36 -4.14
C GLY A 190 -1.54 -10.69 -4.87
N PRO A 191 -0.73 -11.69 -4.48
CA PRO A 191 -0.81 -13.02 -5.07
C PRO A 191 -2.10 -13.74 -4.65
N GLU A 192 -2.84 -14.28 -5.63
CA GLU A 192 -4.09 -14.99 -5.34
C GLU A 192 -3.82 -16.37 -4.70
N PRO A 193 -4.67 -16.84 -3.76
CA PRO A 193 -4.46 -18.10 -3.03
C PRO A 193 -4.28 -19.34 -3.92
N GLN A 194 -4.86 -19.33 -5.12
CA GLN A 194 -4.72 -20.43 -6.08
C GLN A 194 -3.27 -20.69 -6.54
N TYR A 195 -2.35 -19.73 -6.33
CA TYR A 195 -0.93 -19.89 -6.66
C TYR A 195 -0.10 -20.45 -5.49
N PHE A 196 -0.69 -20.69 -4.32
CA PHE A 196 -0.01 -21.20 -3.13
C PHE A 196 -0.07 -22.73 -3.08
N SER A 197 0.98 -23.40 -3.56
CA SER A 197 1.05 -24.88 -3.58
C SER A 197 0.89 -25.52 -2.21
N ASP A 198 1.31 -24.82 -1.16
CA ASP A 198 1.31 -25.31 0.22
C ASP A 198 0.07 -24.81 1.00
N GLY A 199 -0.92 -24.25 0.28
CA GLY A 199 -2.10 -23.59 0.84
C GLY A 199 -1.76 -22.37 1.72
N GLY A 200 -2.78 -21.80 2.37
CA GLY A 200 -2.63 -20.62 3.22
C GLY A 200 -3.11 -19.34 2.55
N SER A 201 -2.78 -18.22 3.19
CA SER A 201 -3.25 -16.88 2.82
C SER A 201 -2.08 -15.96 2.44
N VAL A 202 -2.38 -14.78 1.89
CA VAL A 202 -1.36 -13.85 1.37
C VAL A 202 -0.29 -13.51 2.41
N GLU A 203 -0.70 -13.30 3.65
CA GLU A 203 0.17 -12.96 4.78
C GLU A 203 1.19 -14.08 5.11
N ASP A 204 0.95 -15.32 4.68
CA ASP A 204 1.90 -16.42 4.85
C ASP A 204 3.04 -16.37 3.82
N TYR A 205 2.89 -15.60 2.72
CA TYR A 205 3.83 -15.57 1.59
C TYR A 205 4.44 -14.19 1.32
N VAL A 206 3.80 -13.11 1.79
CA VAL A 206 4.28 -11.74 1.63
C VAL A 206 4.76 -11.21 2.98
N HIS A 207 6.07 -10.97 3.08
CA HIS A 207 6.65 -10.31 4.24
C HIS A 207 6.51 -8.80 4.13
N ILE A 208 6.02 -8.16 5.20
CA ILE A 208 5.93 -6.70 5.29
C ILE A 208 7.28 -6.15 5.76
N ILE A 209 8.05 -5.57 4.84
CA ILE A 209 9.36 -4.95 5.14
C ILE A 209 9.21 -3.53 5.68
N GLN A 210 8.14 -2.84 5.29
CA GLN A 210 7.74 -1.56 5.87
C GLN A 210 6.21 -1.50 5.92
N PRO A 211 5.63 -1.20 7.10
CA PRO A 211 4.18 -1.14 7.22
C PRO A 211 3.65 0.10 6.50
N PRO A 212 2.46 0.03 5.89
CA PRO A 212 1.70 1.24 5.60
C PRO A 212 1.25 1.87 6.92
N THR A 213 0.92 3.15 6.87
CA THR A 213 0.29 3.84 8.00
C THR A 213 -1.02 4.46 7.57
N MET A 214 -1.59 5.35 8.38
CA MET A 214 -2.75 6.12 7.96
C MET A 214 -2.50 6.89 6.66
N HIS A 215 -1.32 7.51 6.51
CA HIS A 215 -1.02 8.42 5.39
C HIS A 215 0.29 8.11 4.64
N SER A 216 0.95 6.98 4.92
CA SER A 216 2.16 6.59 4.20
C SER A 216 2.05 5.19 3.60
N TRP A 217 2.69 5.01 2.44
CA TRP A 217 2.71 3.70 1.77
C TRP A 217 3.70 2.76 2.46
N GLY A 218 3.31 1.50 2.51
CA GLY A 218 4.17 0.39 2.91
C GLY A 218 4.72 -0.38 1.72
N LEU A 219 5.60 -1.33 2.02
CA LEU A 219 6.17 -2.23 1.03
C LEU A 219 6.21 -3.66 1.59
N GLY A 220 5.74 -4.60 0.78
CA GLY A 220 5.80 -6.02 1.02
C GLY A 220 6.69 -6.71 0.00
N ILE A 221 7.18 -7.90 0.32
CA ILE A 221 7.99 -8.71 -0.57
C ILE A 221 7.63 -10.18 -0.44
N GLY A 222 7.43 -10.85 -1.57
CA GLY A 222 7.29 -12.29 -1.66
C GLY A 222 8.36 -12.88 -2.55
N PHE A 223 8.68 -14.16 -2.31
CA PHE A 223 9.69 -14.89 -3.08
C PHE A 223 9.06 -16.09 -3.75
N TYR A 224 9.57 -16.46 -4.91
CA TYR A 224 9.08 -17.61 -5.65
C TYR A 224 10.20 -18.28 -6.44
N PHE A 225 10.13 -19.61 -6.53
CA PHE A 225 11.01 -20.39 -7.38
C PHE A 225 10.45 -20.50 -8.80
N HIS A 226 11.28 -20.21 -9.79
CA HIS A 226 11.05 -20.37 -11.21
C HIS A 226 11.97 -21.46 -11.79
N ASN A 227 11.74 -21.88 -13.04
CA ASN A 227 12.53 -22.90 -13.74
C ASN A 227 12.67 -24.21 -12.92
N ASN A 228 11.53 -24.80 -12.50
CA ASN A 228 11.49 -26.04 -11.72
C ASN A 228 12.32 -26.01 -10.42
N GLY A 229 12.39 -24.87 -9.73
CA GLY A 229 13.14 -24.76 -8.47
C GLY A 229 14.55 -24.18 -8.60
N GLN A 230 15.06 -24.00 -9.82
CA GLN A 230 16.46 -23.63 -10.03
C GLN A 230 16.73 -22.12 -9.89
N SER A 231 15.70 -21.28 -9.97
CA SER A 231 15.87 -19.83 -9.96
C SER A 231 14.97 -19.18 -8.92
N LEU A 232 15.54 -18.65 -7.85
CA LEU A 232 14.81 -17.87 -6.86
C LEU A 232 14.67 -16.41 -7.32
N ARG A 233 13.46 -15.89 -7.24
CA ARG A 233 13.12 -14.51 -7.60
C ARG A 233 12.26 -13.88 -6.50
N TYR A 234 12.12 -12.56 -6.53
CA TYR A 234 11.20 -11.83 -5.67
C TYR A 234 10.20 -11.02 -6.50
N LYS A 235 9.09 -10.67 -5.85
CA LYS A 235 8.17 -9.62 -6.27
C LYS A 235 7.88 -8.74 -5.06
N THR A 236 7.95 -7.43 -5.24
CA THR A 236 7.50 -6.48 -4.23
C THR A 236 6.05 -6.08 -4.48
N PHE A 237 5.38 -5.71 -3.41
CA PHE A 237 3.97 -5.35 -3.38
C PHE A 237 3.82 -4.03 -2.64
N LEU A 238 3.10 -3.09 -3.24
CA LEU A 238 2.78 -1.84 -2.56
C LEU A 238 1.70 -2.09 -1.53
N LEU A 239 1.83 -1.51 -0.35
CA LEU A 239 0.78 -1.51 0.65
C LEU A 239 0.18 -0.12 0.74
N MET A 240 -1.09 -0.02 0.38
CA MET A 240 -1.84 1.22 0.34
C MET A 240 -2.04 1.80 1.75
N PRO A 241 -1.92 3.13 1.95
CA PRO A 241 -2.27 3.78 3.21
C PRO A 241 -3.73 3.49 3.62
N PHE A 242 -3.99 3.39 4.93
CA PHE A 242 -5.34 3.11 5.44
C PHE A 242 -6.35 4.21 5.08
N GLU A 243 -5.91 5.47 4.97
CA GLU A 243 -6.77 6.58 4.53
C GLU A 243 -7.31 6.37 3.10
N MET A 244 -6.57 5.68 2.24
CA MET A 244 -7.01 5.39 0.88
C MET A 244 -8.02 4.24 0.83
N LEU A 245 -7.99 3.32 1.79
CA LEU A 245 -9.03 2.28 1.94
C LEU A 245 -10.36 2.86 2.45
N LYS A 246 -10.32 3.91 3.27
CA LYS A 246 -11.56 4.59 3.73
C LYS A 246 -12.34 5.27 2.59
N LYS A 247 -11.66 5.58 1.47
CA LYS A 247 -12.24 6.25 0.29
C LYS A 247 -12.89 5.29 -0.71
N ASP A 248 -13.12 4.05 -0.29
CA ASP A 248 -13.60 2.97 -1.13
C ASP A 248 -15.09 3.04 -1.48
N ILE A 249 -15.83 3.97 -0.86
CA ILE A 249 -17.18 4.33 -1.30
C ILE A 249 -17.09 5.38 -2.41
N SER A 250 -17.31 4.95 -3.65
CA SER A 250 -17.50 5.86 -4.78
C SER A 250 -18.98 5.97 -5.16
N VAL A 251 -19.47 7.21 -5.24
CA VAL A 251 -20.85 7.52 -5.61
C VAL A 251 -20.85 8.06 -7.03
N GLN A 252 -21.51 7.37 -7.95
CA GLN A 252 -21.76 7.86 -9.31
C GLN A 252 -23.26 8.02 -9.51
N ALA A 253 -23.69 9.24 -9.82
CA ALA A 253 -25.05 9.48 -10.30
C ALA A 253 -25.12 9.00 -11.76
N GLU A 254 -26.05 8.09 -12.05
CA GLU A 254 -26.39 7.82 -13.45
C GLU A 254 -27.02 9.09 -14.04
N SER A 255 -26.66 9.39 -15.29
CA SER A 255 -26.96 10.62 -16.03
C SER A 255 -28.19 11.38 -15.53
N ILE A 256 -27.97 12.60 -15.04
CA ILE A 256 -29.04 13.49 -14.60
C ILE A 256 -29.98 13.74 -15.80
N PRO A 257 -31.27 13.42 -15.70
CA PRO A 257 -32.18 13.63 -16.81
C PRO A 257 -32.25 15.12 -17.14
N ILE A 258 -31.99 15.45 -18.41
CA ILE A 258 -31.75 16.80 -18.93
C ILE A 258 -33.05 17.65 -19.01
N GLY A 259 -34.16 17.12 -18.50
CA GLY A 259 -35.44 17.81 -18.41
C GLY A 259 -36.54 16.95 -17.79
N ALA A 260 -37.48 17.60 -17.10
CA ALA A 260 -38.65 16.98 -16.50
C ALA A 260 -39.92 17.79 -16.80
N GLY A 261 -40.94 17.16 -17.34
CA GLY A 261 -42.24 17.80 -17.57
C GLY A 261 -42.99 18.09 -16.26
N ALA A 262 -43.74 19.20 -16.21
CA ALA A 262 -44.51 19.59 -15.04
C ALA A 262 -45.43 18.45 -14.56
N GLY A 263 -45.29 18.07 -13.28
CA GLY A 263 -46.10 17.01 -12.64
C GLY A 263 -45.59 15.58 -12.83
N ARG A 264 -44.49 15.35 -13.55
CA ARG A 264 -43.89 14.02 -13.69
C ARG A 264 -42.83 13.76 -12.61
N LYS A 265 -42.79 12.52 -12.12
CA LYS A 265 -41.74 12.04 -11.22
C LYS A 265 -40.46 11.82 -12.02
N VAL A 266 -39.33 12.27 -11.49
CA VAL A 266 -38.00 12.01 -12.02
C VAL A 266 -37.37 10.93 -11.17
N LEU A 267 -36.79 9.91 -11.81
CA LEU A 267 -36.05 8.86 -11.13
C LEU A 267 -34.56 9.18 -11.29
N VAL A 268 -33.84 9.19 -10.17
CA VAL A 268 -32.38 9.34 -10.16
C VAL A 268 -31.81 8.04 -9.60
N GLY A 269 -31.03 7.35 -10.43
CA GLY A 269 -30.25 6.19 -10.00
C GLY A 269 -28.94 6.65 -9.38
N ILE A 270 -28.67 6.25 -8.15
CA ILE A 270 -27.38 6.44 -7.50
C ILE A 270 -26.73 5.07 -7.40
N ASN A 271 -25.61 4.88 -8.09
CA ASN A 271 -24.79 3.69 -7.93
C ASN A 271 -23.73 3.96 -6.87
N ILE A 272 -23.72 3.10 -5.85
CA ILE A 272 -22.73 3.09 -4.79
C ILE A 272 -21.86 1.86 -5.04
N LYS A 273 -20.56 2.06 -5.26
CA LYS A 273 -19.59 0.97 -5.32
C LYS A 273 -18.75 0.99 -4.04
N SER A 274 -18.62 -0.18 -3.44
CA SER A 274 -17.79 -0.47 -2.28
C SER A 274 -17.06 -1.79 -2.52
N THR A 275 -15.83 -1.92 -2.02
CA THR A 275 -15.05 -3.16 -2.03
C THR A 275 -14.97 -3.82 -0.65
N PHE A 276 -15.77 -3.38 0.32
CA PHE A 276 -15.91 -4.08 1.60
C PHE A 276 -16.33 -5.54 1.37
N THR A 277 -15.59 -6.45 1.99
CA THR A 277 -15.84 -7.89 1.91
C THR A 277 -16.71 -8.42 3.04
N GLU A 278 -17.03 -7.57 4.03
CA GLU A 278 -17.89 -7.85 5.18
C GLU A 278 -18.90 -6.72 5.35
N ASP A 279 -20.00 -7.01 6.06
CA ASP A 279 -21.05 -6.03 6.34
C ASP A 279 -20.54 -4.98 7.33
N GLU A 280 -20.35 -3.76 6.84
CA GLU A 280 -19.99 -2.61 7.67
C GLU A 280 -21.26 -1.88 8.14
N THR A 281 -21.47 -1.81 9.46
CA THR A 281 -22.55 -1.01 10.04
C THR A 281 -22.04 0.37 10.40
N ALA A 282 -22.78 1.40 10.01
CA ALA A 282 -22.51 2.76 10.44
C ALA A 282 -23.45 3.17 11.59
N ASP A 283 -22.93 3.92 12.56
CA ASP A 283 -23.65 4.36 13.77
C ASP A 283 -24.60 5.55 13.54
N TYR A 284 -25.27 5.62 12.38
CA TYR A 284 -26.22 6.69 12.06
C TYR A 284 -27.59 6.20 11.58
#